data_AF-A0A1W1IJ20-F1
#
_entry.id   AF-A0A1W1IJ20-F1
#
_cell.length_a   1.000
_cell.length_b   1.000
_cell.length_c   1.000
_cell.angle_alpha   90.00
_cell.angle_beta   90.00
_cell.angle_gamma   90.00
#
_symmetry.space_group_name_H-M   'P 1'
#
loop_
_entity.id
_entity.type
_entity.pdbx_description
1 polymer ?
#
loop_
_entity_poly.entity_id
_entity_poly.type
_entity_poly.pdbx_seq_one_letter_code
_entity_poly.pdbx_strand_id
1 'polypeptide(L)'
;MKKIIIPSAKVVPKDLQNLGKIPAVIYPVDDRTMLDCFLEVYKDYADTYEVITYEAAEKVRNYARSYSENINIHKLNDIRDLGYSIYSGINYSKCKSEDILVINFGDTIVFDKLNDINEDMCFYSEDYISDTWTFFSEKKGIISEIWDKQEISSKEAWEKLFVGVFFITRPLEFQKFLENSLNENTNIDSFYRALMDYSKVYPMQMRKADKWFDIGHADRYFDTQIEVKARSFNHISIDKNRGILSKTSEEKEKFLGEILWYLKLPTDIEYVRPRIFSYSIDYNNPYINMEYYAYHTLHELFLFGDLSQKQWADTFKRIKFIINDFERYKVSDDGINDAIVEMYLNKTMARLEKMKENSKFKDFFDNSIIVNGIEYKSLSEICEILPKIIIDELCDVRSFNIIHGDLCFANIMIDSNLTFIKVIDPRGKFGKYDIYGDRRYELAKLFHSLDGKYDYIIKDLFYLEVNDTNIKYYVNERKRDFDLYESFVRCFKEEIGEEIKKIELIQSLLFLSMIPLHTESEKHQLAMLATGLEILNRVIDIRK
;
A
#
# COMPACT_ATOMS: atom_id res chain seq x y z
N MET A 1 20.94 18.30 -16.53
CA MET A 1 20.25 17.40 -15.57
C MET A 1 18.95 16.92 -16.20
N LYS A 2 18.39 15.81 -15.73
CA LYS A 2 17.10 15.26 -16.12
C LYS A 2 16.09 15.56 -15.01
N LYS A 3 15.18 16.48 -15.27
CA LYS A 3 14.19 16.98 -14.29
C LYS A 3 12.81 16.41 -14.65
N ILE A 4 12.14 15.79 -13.69
CA ILE A 4 10.80 15.23 -13.88
C ILE A 4 9.77 16.16 -13.24
N ILE A 5 8.92 16.81 -14.02
CA ILE A 5 7.79 17.60 -13.52
C ILE A 5 6.54 16.72 -13.49
N ILE A 6 5.92 16.63 -12.31
CA ILE A 6 4.71 15.83 -12.07
C ILE A 6 3.56 16.78 -11.68
N PRO A 7 2.71 17.20 -12.63
CA PRO A 7 1.53 17.99 -12.30
C PRO A 7 0.49 17.11 -11.59
N SER A 8 0.18 17.46 -10.35
CA SER A 8 -0.84 16.80 -9.51
C SER A 8 -1.58 17.84 -8.66
N ALA A 9 -2.06 18.89 -9.33
CA ALA A 9 -2.67 20.04 -8.67
C ALA A 9 -4.07 19.74 -8.07
N LYS A 10 -4.81 18.80 -8.66
CA LYS A 10 -6.18 18.44 -8.28
C LYS A 10 -6.22 17.06 -7.62
N VAL A 11 -7.25 16.82 -6.80
CA VAL A 11 -7.55 15.46 -6.32
C VAL A 11 -8.12 14.60 -7.45
N VAL A 12 -8.05 13.27 -7.30
CA VAL A 12 -8.60 12.31 -8.25
C VAL A 12 -10.11 12.56 -8.51
N PRO A 13 -10.64 12.14 -9.69
CA PRO A 13 -12.06 12.27 -10.01
C PRO A 13 -12.98 11.62 -8.97
N LYS A 14 -14.25 12.06 -8.93
CA LYS A 14 -15.22 11.65 -7.90
C LYS A 14 -15.36 10.13 -7.77
N ASP A 15 -15.27 9.40 -8.86
CA ASP A 15 -15.45 7.94 -8.88
C ASP A 15 -14.31 7.20 -8.15
N LEU A 16 -13.16 7.85 -7.96
CA LEU A 16 -11.99 7.36 -7.22
C LEU A 16 -11.90 7.96 -5.81
N GLN A 17 -12.83 8.82 -5.40
CA GLN A 17 -12.84 9.41 -4.06
C GLN A 17 -13.44 8.47 -3.00
N ASN A 18 -13.59 7.17 -3.28
CA ASN A 18 -13.95 6.16 -2.27
C ASN A 18 -12.87 6.03 -1.19
N LEU A 19 -11.61 6.22 -1.58
CA LEU A 19 -10.48 6.40 -0.67
C LEU A 19 -10.40 7.82 -0.11
N GLY A 20 -11.33 8.70 -0.48
CA GLY A 20 -11.39 10.11 -0.11
C GLY A 20 -10.60 11.04 -1.04
N LYS A 21 -10.49 12.31 -0.66
CA LYS A 21 -9.96 13.38 -1.53
C LYS A 21 -8.44 13.37 -1.53
N ILE A 22 -7.85 12.61 -2.44
CA ILE A 22 -6.41 12.36 -2.53
C ILE A 22 -5.88 12.85 -3.89
N PRO A 23 -4.75 13.57 -3.96
CA PRO A 23 -4.05 13.88 -5.21
C PRO A 23 -3.54 12.63 -5.92
N ALA A 24 -3.62 12.59 -7.25
CA ALA A 24 -3.24 11.42 -8.05
C ALA A 24 -1.82 10.89 -7.71
N VAL A 25 -0.85 11.79 -7.49
CA VAL A 25 0.55 11.42 -7.22
C VAL A 25 0.74 10.60 -5.93
N ILE A 26 -0.17 10.66 -4.98
CA ILE A 26 -0.15 9.82 -3.77
C ILE A 26 -1.36 8.88 -3.69
N TYR A 27 -2.09 8.73 -4.79
CA TYR A 27 -3.17 7.77 -4.87
C TYR A 27 -2.57 6.36 -4.86
N PRO A 28 -3.12 5.43 -4.05
CA PRO A 28 -2.58 4.09 -3.96
C PRO A 28 -2.86 3.32 -5.24
N VAL A 29 -1.88 2.53 -5.65
CA VAL A 29 -1.91 1.59 -6.75
C VAL A 29 -1.29 0.31 -6.23
N ASP A 30 -2.12 -0.72 -6.10
CA ASP A 30 -1.79 -1.95 -5.38
C ASP A 30 -1.28 -1.64 -3.96
N ASP A 31 -0.02 -1.96 -3.73
CA ASP A 31 0.66 -1.93 -2.46
C ASP A 31 1.62 -0.73 -2.36
N ARG A 32 1.50 0.23 -3.29
CA ARG A 32 2.36 1.41 -3.46
C ARG A 32 1.52 2.64 -3.79
N THR A 33 2.14 3.80 -3.95
CA THR A 33 1.51 4.99 -4.53
C THR A 33 2.03 5.26 -5.94
N MET A 34 1.34 6.13 -6.68
CA MET A 34 1.85 6.63 -7.97
C MET A 34 3.27 7.22 -7.84
N LEU A 35 3.57 7.92 -6.74
CA LEU A 35 4.90 8.45 -6.47
C LEU A 35 5.95 7.35 -6.39
N ASP A 36 5.68 6.25 -5.68
CA ASP A 36 6.60 5.10 -5.62
C ASP A 36 6.90 4.55 -7.01
N CYS A 37 5.86 4.40 -7.82
CA CYS A 37 6.00 3.92 -9.19
C CYS A 37 6.82 4.90 -10.05
N PHE A 38 6.65 6.22 -9.90
CA PHE A 38 7.49 7.20 -10.58
C PHE A 38 8.96 7.08 -10.16
N LEU A 39 9.23 6.91 -8.87
CA LEU A 39 10.59 6.75 -8.37
C LEU A 39 11.25 5.48 -8.89
N GLU A 40 10.50 4.38 -9.05
CA GLU A 40 11.01 3.16 -9.66
C GLU A 40 11.27 3.33 -11.16
N VAL A 41 10.30 3.85 -11.92
CA VAL A 41 10.40 4.00 -13.39
C VAL A 41 11.55 4.93 -13.79
N TYR A 42 11.80 5.98 -13.02
CA TYR A 42 12.83 6.97 -13.32
C TYR A 42 14.11 6.82 -12.50
N LYS A 43 14.27 5.75 -11.70
CA LYS A 43 15.36 5.59 -10.72
C LYS A 43 16.75 5.84 -11.30
N ASP A 44 17.01 5.31 -12.50
CA ASP A 44 18.32 5.40 -13.17
C ASP A 44 18.36 6.51 -14.24
N TYR A 45 17.31 7.33 -14.32
CA TYR A 45 17.17 8.39 -15.32
C TYR A 45 17.07 9.79 -14.70
N ALA A 46 16.29 9.98 -13.63
CA ALA A 46 16.01 11.29 -13.07
C ALA A 46 17.08 11.78 -12.10
N ASP A 47 17.42 13.07 -12.21
CA ASP A 47 18.23 13.78 -11.21
C ASP A 47 17.33 14.40 -10.11
N THR A 48 16.21 15.01 -10.49
CA THR A 48 15.24 15.60 -9.55
C THR A 48 13.79 15.37 -9.97
N TYR A 49 12.90 15.34 -8.97
CA TYR A 49 11.45 15.23 -9.14
C TYR A 49 10.79 16.50 -8.60
N GLU A 50 9.93 17.12 -9.38
CA GLU A 50 9.28 18.39 -9.10
C GLU A 50 7.77 18.18 -9.14
N VAL A 51 7.17 17.88 -7.97
CA VAL A 51 5.75 17.56 -7.85
C VAL A 51 4.95 18.84 -7.61
N ILE A 52 4.06 19.16 -8.54
CA ILE A 52 3.29 20.41 -8.53
C ILE A 52 1.89 20.14 -7.98
N THR A 53 1.57 20.75 -6.85
CA THR A 53 0.37 20.47 -6.05
C THR A 53 -0.47 21.72 -5.81
N TYR A 54 -1.76 21.54 -5.50
CA TYR A 54 -2.59 22.62 -4.97
C TYR A 54 -3.60 22.08 -3.96
N GLU A 55 -4.56 21.28 -4.42
CA GLU A 55 -5.54 20.63 -3.56
C GLU A 55 -4.86 19.54 -2.73
N ALA A 56 -5.15 19.51 -1.42
CA ALA A 56 -4.56 18.54 -0.49
C ALA A 56 -3.01 18.46 -0.53
N ALA A 57 -2.32 19.54 -0.89
CA ALA A 57 -0.86 19.61 -0.99
C ALA A 57 -0.10 19.16 0.29
N GLU A 58 -0.67 19.41 1.47
CA GLU A 58 -0.08 18.94 2.73
C GLU A 58 -0.03 17.41 2.83
N LYS A 59 -0.98 16.69 2.21
CA LYS A 59 -0.95 15.22 2.19
C LYS A 59 0.25 14.72 1.39
N VAL A 60 0.48 15.31 0.21
CA VAL A 60 1.64 15.00 -0.64
C VAL A 60 2.94 15.32 0.10
N ARG A 61 3.03 16.50 0.74
CA ARG A 61 4.21 16.87 1.54
C ARG A 61 4.49 15.90 2.66
N ASN A 62 3.47 15.53 3.44
CA ASN A 62 3.66 14.61 4.55
C ASN A 62 4.10 13.23 4.08
N TYR A 63 3.54 12.76 2.96
CA TYR A 63 3.92 11.49 2.35
C TYR A 63 5.37 11.50 1.81
N ALA A 64 5.76 12.56 1.09
CA ALA A 64 7.10 12.68 0.51
C ALA A 64 8.24 12.81 1.54
N ARG A 65 7.94 13.04 2.84
CA ARG A 65 8.98 13.21 3.89
C ARG A 65 9.85 11.98 4.12
N SER A 66 9.33 10.78 3.85
CA SER A 66 10.08 9.53 4.01
C SER A 66 11.02 9.24 2.84
N TYR A 67 10.98 10.03 1.78
CA TYR A 67 11.75 9.80 0.55
C TYR A 67 13.02 10.66 0.49
N SER A 68 13.90 10.32 -0.47
CA SER A 68 15.19 10.99 -0.71
C SER A 68 15.08 12.50 -0.92
N GLU A 69 16.18 13.23 -0.70
CA GLU A 69 16.30 14.68 -0.90
C GLU A 69 16.01 15.19 -2.33
N ASN A 70 15.87 14.29 -3.30
CA ASN A 70 15.73 14.63 -4.72
C ASN A 70 14.27 14.94 -5.13
N ILE A 71 13.32 14.89 -4.19
CA ILE A 71 11.89 15.14 -4.43
C ILE A 71 11.49 16.50 -3.84
N ASN A 72 11.11 17.43 -4.71
CA ASN A 72 10.66 18.76 -4.36
C ASN A 72 9.15 18.89 -4.54
N ILE A 73 8.43 19.26 -3.48
CA ILE A 73 6.97 19.45 -3.51
C ILE A 73 6.65 20.95 -3.54
N HIS A 74 6.07 21.41 -4.65
CA HIS A 74 5.71 22.82 -4.85
C HIS A 74 4.19 22.98 -4.75
N LYS A 75 3.74 24.03 -4.04
CA LYS A 75 2.30 24.39 -3.97
C LYS A 75 2.04 25.60 -4.85
N LEU A 76 1.09 25.47 -5.78
CA LEU A 76 0.61 26.59 -6.59
C LEU A 76 -0.16 27.62 -5.75
N ASN A 77 -0.20 28.87 -6.21
CA ASN A 77 -0.97 29.94 -5.56
C ASN A 77 -2.45 29.89 -5.92
N ASP A 78 -2.77 29.36 -7.09
CA ASP A 78 -4.11 29.26 -7.68
C ASP A 78 -4.21 28.02 -8.59
N ILE A 79 -5.44 27.56 -8.84
CA ILE A 79 -5.72 26.50 -9.81
C ILE A 79 -6.06 27.13 -11.16
N ARG A 80 -5.33 26.74 -12.19
CA ARG A 80 -5.65 27.02 -13.60
C ARG A 80 -5.67 25.70 -14.39
N ASP A 81 -5.28 25.75 -15.65
CA ASP A 81 -5.17 24.60 -16.55
C ASP A 81 -3.83 23.86 -16.35
N LEU A 82 -3.62 22.78 -17.10
CA LEU A 82 -2.44 21.95 -16.99
C LEU A 82 -1.18 22.72 -17.40
N GLY A 83 -1.25 23.52 -18.47
CA GLY A 83 -0.13 24.34 -18.93
C GLY A 83 0.39 25.30 -17.85
N TYR A 84 -0.47 25.88 -17.01
CA TYR A 84 -0.03 26.71 -15.88
C TYR A 84 0.74 25.92 -14.82
N SER A 85 0.30 24.69 -14.54
CA SER A 85 0.96 23.80 -13.58
C SER A 85 2.37 23.44 -14.05
N ILE A 86 2.52 23.12 -15.34
CA ILE A 86 3.81 22.79 -15.96
C ILE A 86 4.71 24.03 -16.03
N TYR A 87 4.20 25.17 -16.50
CA TYR A 87 4.95 26.43 -16.54
C TYR A 87 5.51 26.81 -15.16
N SER A 88 4.69 26.68 -14.12
CA SER A 88 5.10 26.91 -12.74
C SER A 88 6.16 25.90 -12.29
N GLY A 89 6.02 24.63 -12.64
CA GLY A 89 7.02 23.60 -12.35
C GLY A 89 8.37 23.87 -13.00
N ILE A 90 8.40 24.34 -14.25
CA ILE A 90 9.64 24.72 -14.94
C ILE A 90 10.33 25.85 -14.17
N ASN A 91 9.57 26.87 -13.74
CA ASN A 91 10.08 27.97 -12.93
C ASN A 91 10.63 27.50 -11.57
N TYR A 92 9.88 26.70 -10.83
CA TYR A 92 10.31 26.21 -9.51
C TYR A 92 11.56 25.34 -9.58
N SER A 93 11.65 24.50 -10.62
CA SER A 93 12.78 23.61 -10.84
C SER A 93 14.08 24.32 -11.20
N LYS A 94 14.01 25.63 -11.56
CA LYS A 94 15.13 26.43 -12.08
C LYS A 94 15.83 25.74 -13.26
N CYS A 95 15.04 25.25 -14.22
CA CYS A 95 15.55 24.63 -15.44
C CYS A 95 16.60 25.49 -16.14
N LYS A 96 17.64 24.85 -16.66
CA LYS A 96 18.67 25.46 -17.51
C LYS A 96 18.54 25.01 -18.95
N SER A 97 19.25 25.68 -19.87
CA SER A 97 19.22 25.34 -21.29
C SER A 97 19.73 23.94 -21.59
N GLU A 98 20.68 23.43 -20.80
CA GLU A 98 21.26 22.09 -20.91
C GLU A 98 20.48 20.98 -20.20
N ASP A 99 19.38 21.33 -19.52
CA ASP A 99 18.54 20.33 -18.85
C ASP A 99 17.60 19.63 -19.85
N ILE A 100 17.30 18.37 -19.56
CA ILE A 100 16.22 17.61 -20.21
C ILE A 100 15.05 17.62 -19.24
N LEU A 101 13.90 18.10 -19.71
CA LEU A 101 12.66 18.11 -18.96
C LEU A 101 11.81 16.92 -19.38
N VAL A 102 11.37 16.14 -18.39
CA VAL A 102 10.31 15.16 -18.56
C VAL A 102 9.07 15.69 -17.87
N ILE A 103 7.95 15.70 -18.58
CA ILE A 103 6.64 16.01 -18.02
C ILE A 103 5.90 14.68 -17.94
N ASN A 104 5.50 14.27 -16.74
CA ASN A 104 4.72 13.05 -16.53
C ASN A 104 3.51 13.36 -15.66
N PHE A 105 2.30 13.20 -16.20
CA PHE A 105 1.07 13.48 -15.47
C PHE A 105 0.95 12.60 -14.23
N GLY A 106 0.48 13.17 -13.11
CA GLY A 106 0.48 12.50 -11.82
C GLY A 106 -0.43 11.26 -11.72
N ASP A 107 -1.26 11.02 -12.72
CA ASP A 107 -2.20 9.91 -12.87
C ASP A 107 -1.81 8.89 -13.95
N THR A 108 -0.67 9.05 -14.63
CA THR A 108 -0.22 8.15 -15.69
C THR A 108 1.13 7.52 -15.39
N ILE A 109 1.32 6.24 -15.71
CA ILE A 109 2.64 5.59 -15.76
C ILE A 109 2.85 4.92 -17.12
N VAL A 110 4.04 5.07 -17.68
CA VAL A 110 4.50 4.32 -18.86
C VAL A 110 5.67 3.45 -18.43
N PHE A 111 5.52 2.12 -18.54
CA PHE A 111 6.54 1.15 -18.11
C PHE A 111 7.60 0.84 -19.18
N ASP A 112 7.52 1.49 -20.34
CA ASP A 112 8.49 1.31 -21.42
C ASP A 112 9.88 1.75 -20.94
N LYS A 113 10.94 1.09 -21.40
CA LYS A 113 12.31 1.48 -21.03
C LYS A 113 12.60 2.91 -21.49
N LEU A 114 12.80 3.80 -20.52
CA LEU A 114 13.08 5.23 -20.72
C LEU A 114 14.58 5.56 -20.79
N ASN A 115 15.44 4.55 -20.67
CA ASN A 115 16.89 4.73 -20.71
C ASN A 115 17.31 5.33 -22.06
N ASP A 116 18.25 6.28 -22.01
CA ASP A 116 18.91 6.89 -23.18
C ASP A 116 18.07 7.83 -24.06
N ILE A 117 16.88 8.24 -23.62
CA ILE A 117 16.07 9.24 -24.33
C ILE A 117 16.66 10.63 -24.10
N ASN A 118 17.18 11.24 -25.17
CA ASN A 118 17.77 12.58 -25.17
C ASN A 118 17.26 13.44 -26.36
N GLU A 119 16.05 13.15 -26.83
CA GLU A 119 15.38 13.86 -27.92
C GLU A 119 13.96 14.28 -27.51
N ASP A 120 13.39 15.23 -28.24
CA ASP A 120 12.01 15.66 -28.00
C ASP A 120 11.06 14.51 -28.38
N MET A 121 10.26 14.03 -27.43
CA MET A 121 9.43 12.84 -27.61
C MET A 121 8.09 12.95 -26.91
N CYS A 122 7.04 12.37 -27.52
CA CYS A 122 5.70 12.26 -26.97
C CYS A 122 5.24 10.80 -27.01
N PHE A 123 4.82 10.25 -25.88
CA PHE A 123 4.15 8.95 -25.84
C PHE A 123 2.68 9.09 -26.25
N TYR A 124 2.19 8.12 -27.02
CA TYR A 124 0.81 8.07 -27.46
C TYR A 124 0.21 6.67 -27.37
N SER A 125 -1.10 6.59 -27.30
CA SER A 125 -1.88 5.37 -27.59
C SER A 125 -2.86 5.70 -28.70
N GLU A 126 -3.64 4.73 -29.16
CA GLU A 126 -4.66 4.95 -30.18
C GLU A 126 -6.01 4.44 -29.68
N ASP A 127 -7.06 5.21 -29.95
CA ASP A 127 -8.44 4.86 -29.62
C ASP A 127 -9.41 5.62 -30.53
N TYR A 128 -10.70 5.33 -30.43
CA TYR A 128 -11.74 6.15 -31.04
C TYR A 128 -11.88 7.48 -30.30
N ILE A 129 -11.98 8.58 -31.05
CA ILE A 129 -12.16 9.91 -30.47
C ILE A 129 -13.39 9.92 -29.54
N SER A 130 -13.16 10.40 -28.32
CA SER A 130 -14.15 10.55 -27.26
C SER A 130 -13.90 11.84 -26.48
N ASP A 131 -14.85 12.21 -25.62
CA ASP A 131 -14.72 13.34 -24.69
C ASP A 131 -13.87 13.01 -23.45
N THR A 132 -13.41 11.76 -23.34
CA THR A 132 -12.65 11.27 -22.20
C THR A 132 -11.19 11.72 -22.25
N TRP A 133 -10.58 11.64 -23.45
CA TRP A 133 -9.15 11.88 -23.68
C TRP A 133 -8.91 13.09 -24.57
N THR A 134 -7.64 13.51 -24.65
CA THR A 134 -7.19 14.52 -25.61
C THR A 134 -6.49 13.83 -26.77
N PHE A 135 -7.07 13.94 -27.97
CA PHE A 135 -6.59 13.30 -29.20
C PHE A 135 -5.78 14.29 -30.05
N PHE A 136 -4.93 13.78 -30.93
CA PHE A 136 -4.14 14.57 -31.85
C PHE A 136 -3.80 13.83 -33.15
N SER A 137 -3.59 14.59 -34.21
CA SER A 137 -2.93 14.11 -35.42
C SER A 137 -1.57 14.77 -35.60
N GLU A 138 -0.65 14.05 -36.24
CA GLU A 138 0.70 14.53 -36.52
C GLU A 138 1.16 14.17 -37.92
N LYS A 139 2.08 14.98 -38.43
CA LYS A 139 2.80 14.69 -39.67
C LYS A 139 4.28 14.97 -39.50
N LYS A 140 5.09 13.90 -39.53
CA LYS A 140 6.56 13.97 -39.40
C LYS A 140 6.99 14.64 -38.08
N GLY A 141 6.30 14.34 -36.98
CA GLY A 141 6.62 14.87 -35.66
C GLY A 141 6.07 16.27 -35.37
N ILE A 142 5.33 16.85 -36.31
CA ILE A 142 4.62 18.12 -36.12
C ILE A 142 3.16 17.80 -35.82
N ILE A 143 2.66 18.25 -34.67
CA ILE A 143 1.25 18.11 -34.30
C ILE A 143 0.44 19.10 -35.13
N SER A 144 -0.56 18.61 -35.87
CA SER A 144 -1.36 19.41 -36.80
C SER A 144 -2.71 19.81 -36.22
N GLU A 145 -3.35 18.91 -35.48
CA GLU A 145 -4.69 19.08 -34.92
C GLU A 145 -4.75 18.45 -33.53
N ILE A 146 -5.56 19.03 -32.65
CA ILE A 146 -5.82 18.56 -31.28
C ILE A 146 -7.32 18.62 -31.03
N TRP A 147 -7.86 17.54 -30.47
CA TRP A 147 -9.24 17.45 -29.98
C TRP A 147 -9.22 17.22 -28.47
N ASP A 148 -9.42 18.30 -27.72
CA ASP A 148 -9.34 18.28 -26.26
C ASP A 148 -10.72 18.03 -25.64
N LYS A 149 -11.01 16.79 -25.26
CA LYS A 149 -12.24 16.37 -24.57
C LYS A 149 -13.53 16.83 -25.26
N GLN A 150 -13.58 16.66 -26.59
CA GLN A 150 -14.72 17.01 -27.41
C GLN A 150 -15.38 15.75 -27.98
N GLU A 151 -16.70 15.63 -27.86
CA GLU A 151 -17.47 14.66 -28.64
C GLU A 151 -17.49 15.10 -30.11
N ILE A 152 -16.91 14.28 -30.99
CA ILE A 152 -17.06 14.47 -32.44
C ILE A 152 -18.16 13.53 -32.92
N SER A 153 -19.11 14.06 -33.69
CA SER A 153 -20.28 13.31 -34.19
C SER A 153 -19.91 12.14 -35.13
N SER A 154 -18.68 12.07 -35.63
CA SER A 154 -18.15 10.94 -36.40
C SER A 154 -17.56 9.88 -35.47
N LYS A 155 -18.41 8.93 -35.05
CA LYS A 155 -18.09 7.78 -34.19
C LYS A 155 -17.03 6.78 -34.75
N GLU A 156 -16.22 7.17 -35.73
CA GLU A 156 -15.32 6.24 -36.46
C GLU A 156 -13.87 6.76 -36.64
N ALA A 157 -13.51 7.94 -36.10
CA ALA A 157 -12.14 8.42 -36.21
C ALA A 157 -11.26 7.75 -35.14
N TRP A 158 -10.41 6.82 -35.58
CA TRP A 158 -9.36 6.18 -34.78
C TRP A 158 -8.09 7.03 -34.86
N GLU A 159 -7.72 7.69 -33.77
CA GLU A 159 -6.62 8.67 -33.74
C GLU A 159 -5.68 8.44 -32.57
N LYS A 160 -4.54 9.15 -32.57
CA LYS A 160 -3.59 9.12 -31.45
C LYS A 160 -4.16 9.93 -30.29
N LEU A 161 -4.02 9.41 -29.07
CA LEU A 161 -4.30 10.13 -27.83
C LEU A 161 -3.01 10.39 -27.05
N PHE A 162 -2.96 11.51 -26.34
CA PHE A 162 -1.85 11.82 -25.45
C PHE A 162 -1.89 10.93 -24.21
N VAL A 163 -0.81 10.20 -23.99
CA VAL A 163 -0.68 9.32 -22.82
C VAL A 163 -0.36 10.12 -21.56
N GLY A 164 0.37 11.25 -21.67
CA GLY A 164 0.73 12.07 -20.52
C GLY A 164 2.21 12.07 -20.16
N VAL A 165 3.08 11.51 -21.01
CA VAL A 165 4.55 11.49 -20.83
C VAL A 165 5.24 12.16 -22.01
N PHE A 166 6.03 13.21 -21.72
CA PHE A 166 6.68 14.06 -22.72
C PHE A 166 8.13 14.34 -22.34
N PHE A 167 9.03 14.29 -23.33
CA PHE A 167 10.43 14.64 -23.19
C PHE A 167 10.70 15.91 -23.98
N ILE A 168 11.26 16.91 -23.31
CA ILE A 168 11.57 18.24 -23.85
C ILE A 168 13.06 18.54 -23.58
N THR A 169 13.85 18.56 -24.64
CA THR A 169 15.30 18.85 -24.61
C THR A 169 15.62 20.33 -24.61
N ARG A 170 14.62 21.19 -24.83
CA ARG A 170 14.77 22.66 -24.83
C ARG A 170 13.76 23.30 -23.86
N PRO A 171 13.89 23.07 -22.54
CA PRO A 171 12.88 23.47 -21.56
C PRO A 171 12.60 24.97 -21.55
N LEU A 172 13.62 25.82 -21.73
CA LEU A 172 13.44 27.28 -21.73
C LEU A 172 12.77 27.81 -23.00
N GLU A 173 12.94 27.13 -24.15
CA GLU A 173 12.19 27.48 -25.35
C GLU A 173 10.74 27.04 -25.21
N PHE A 174 10.50 25.81 -24.74
CA PHE A 174 9.16 25.31 -24.46
C PHE A 174 8.40 26.19 -23.45
N GLN A 175 9.09 26.70 -22.44
CA GLN A 175 8.54 27.64 -21.47
C GLN A 175 7.96 28.90 -22.12
N LYS A 176 8.60 29.45 -23.16
CA LYS A 176 8.08 30.62 -23.89
C LYS A 176 6.80 30.29 -24.64
N PHE A 177 6.71 29.08 -25.23
CA PHE A 177 5.47 28.62 -25.87
C PHE A 177 4.34 28.48 -24.85
N LEU A 178 4.62 27.93 -23.66
CA LEU A 178 3.66 27.87 -22.56
C LEU A 178 3.19 29.26 -22.11
N GLU A 179 4.11 30.20 -21.91
CA GLU A 179 3.78 31.58 -21.52
C GLU A 179 2.86 32.25 -22.54
N ASN A 180 3.14 32.07 -23.84
CA ASN A 180 2.29 32.59 -24.91
C ASN A 180 0.91 31.93 -24.88
N SER A 181 0.83 30.61 -24.82
CA SER A 181 -0.44 29.87 -24.80
C SER A 181 -1.30 30.17 -23.57
N LEU A 182 -0.69 30.48 -22.42
CA LEU A 182 -1.41 30.85 -21.19
C LEU A 182 -2.14 32.20 -21.28
N ASN A 183 -1.78 33.04 -22.26
CA ASN A 183 -2.40 34.33 -22.52
C ASN A 183 -3.44 34.27 -23.65
N GLU A 184 -3.58 33.12 -24.32
CA GLU A 184 -4.60 32.90 -25.35
C GLU A 184 -5.90 32.38 -24.73
N ASN A 185 -7.06 32.82 -25.26
CA ASN A 185 -8.36 32.31 -24.84
C ASN A 185 -8.85 31.30 -25.87
N THR A 186 -8.56 30.02 -25.64
CA THR A 186 -8.94 28.91 -26.55
C THR A 186 -9.63 27.79 -25.78
N ASN A 187 -10.32 26.89 -26.50
CA ASN A 187 -10.96 25.71 -25.91
C ASN A 187 -10.00 24.53 -25.69
N ILE A 188 -8.70 24.70 -25.96
CA ILE A 188 -7.66 23.68 -25.79
C ILE A 188 -6.81 24.09 -24.59
N ASP A 189 -6.46 23.16 -23.70
CA ASP A 189 -5.53 23.41 -22.60
C ASP A 189 -4.23 24.06 -23.12
N SER A 190 -3.73 25.08 -22.41
CA SER A 190 -2.55 25.82 -22.85
C SER A 190 -1.30 24.93 -22.98
N PHE A 191 -1.23 23.80 -22.29
CA PHE A 191 -0.17 22.82 -22.47
C PHE A 191 -0.16 22.23 -23.88
N TYR A 192 -1.29 21.68 -24.34
CA TYR A 192 -1.37 21.04 -25.66
C TYR A 192 -1.21 22.05 -26.79
N ARG A 193 -1.73 23.27 -26.59
CA ARG A 193 -1.50 24.39 -27.52
C ARG A 193 -0.01 24.73 -27.65
N ALA A 194 0.70 24.86 -26.53
CA ALA A 194 2.12 25.13 -26.50
C ALA A 194 2.92 23.98 -27.14
N LEU A 195 2.54 22.73 -26.87
CA LEU A 195 3.15 21.55 -27.47
C LEU A 195 3.00 21.54 -29.00
N MET A 196 1.81 21.89 -29.50
CA MET A 196 1.56 22.01 -30.93
C MET A 196 2.45 23.07 -31.58
N ASP A 197 2.56 24.26 -30.99
CA ASP A 197 3.41 25.33 -31.54
C ASP A 197 4.90 25.04 -31.40
N TYR A 198 5.32 24.41 -30.29
CA TYR A 198 6.69 23.93 -30.11
C TYR A 198 7.07 22.92 -31.20
N SER A 199 6.18 21.95 -31.50
CA SER A 199 6.43 20.90 -32.50
C SER A 199 6.63 21.43 -33.93
N LYS A 200 6.09 22.61 -34.25
CA LYS A 200 6.29 23.27 -35.55
C LYS A 200 7.73 23.75 -35.75
N VAL A 201 8.40 24.11 -34.65
CA VAL A 201 9.79 24.58 -34.64
C VAL A 201 10.75 23.42 -34.38
N TYR A 202 10.37 22.51 -33.48
CA TYR A 202 11.15 21.36 -33.05
C TYR A 202 10.30 20.09 -33.19
N PRO A 203 10.32 19.43 -34.37
CA PRO A 203 9.55 18.19 -34.58
C PRO A 203 9.91 17.12 -33.55
N MET A 204 8.89 16.46 -33.01
CA MET A 204 9.04 15.49 -31.92
C MET A 204 8.94 14.05 -32.43
N GLN A 205 9.61 13.12 -31.77
CA GLN A 205 9.40 11.70 -31.98
C GLN A 205 8.09 11.26 -31.33
N MET A 206 7.26 10.53 -32.08
CA MET A 206 6.01 9.95 -31.58
C MET A 206 6.24 8.48 -31.29
N ARG A 207 6.07 8.07 -30.04
CA ARG A 207 6.28 6.69 -29.62
C ARG A 207 5.00 6.10 -29.06
N LYS A 208 4.54 4.98 -29.64
CA LYS A 208 3.40 4.27 -29.11
C LYS A 208 3.79 3.64 -27.77
N ALA A 209 2.98 3.83 -26.73
CA ALA A 209 3.20 3.21 -25.44
C ALA A 209 2.79 1.74 -25.51
N ASP A 210 3.70 0.82 -25.19
CA ASP A 210 3.40 -0.62 -25.17
C ASP A 210 2.66 -0.98 -23.87
N LYS A 211 3.07 -0.36 -22.76
CA LYS A 211 2.44 -0.52 -21.43
C LYS A 211 2.15 0.85 -20.81
N TRP A 212 0.92 1.32 -20.99
CA TRP A 212 0.39 2.52 -20.38
C TRP A 212 -0.61 2.18 -19.28
N PHE A 213 -0.41 2.81 -18.12
CA PHE A 213 -1.29 2.74 -16.97
C PHE A 213 -1.83 4.13 -16.64
N ASP A 214 -3.13 4.22 -16.40
CA ASP A 214 -3.84 5.46 -16.08
C ASP A 214 -4.80 5.23 -14.92
N ILE A 215 -4.65 6.03 -13.86
CA ILE A 215 -5.54 6.05 -12.70
C ILE A 215 -6.49 7.25 -12.71
N GLY A 216 -6.51 8.06 -13.77
CA GLY A 216 -7.47 9.14 -13.95
C GLY A 216 -8.88 8.59 -14.23
N HIS A 217 -8.99 7.35 -14.70
CA HIS A 217 -10.25 6.69 -15.04
C HIS A 217 -10.46 5.40 -14.24
N ALA A 218 -11.57 5.33 -13.50
CA ALA A 218 -11.86 4.24 -12.56
C ALA A 218 -11.82 2.85 -13.21
N ASP A 219 -12.32 2.72 -14.43
CA ASP A 219 -12.34 1.46 -15.18
C ASP A 219 -10.93 0.90 -15.41
N ARG A 220 -9.95 1.78 -15.66
CA ARG A 220 -8.54 1.40 -15.86
C ARG A 220 -7.79 1.17 -14.56
N TYR A 221 -8.16 1.86 -13.49
CA TYR A 221 -7.63 1.58 -12.16
C TYR A 221 -7.96 0.14 -11.71
N PHE A 222 -9.22 -0.31 -11.84
CA PHE A 222 -9.60 -1.68 -11.47
C PHE A 222 -8.96 -2.75 -12.35
N ASP A 223 -8.62 -2.41 -13.59
CA ASP A 223 -7.87 -3.28 -14.49
C ASP A 223 -6.44 -3.57 -14.01
N THR A 224 -5.93 -2.80 -13.04
CA THR A 224 -4.53 -2.86 -12.56
C THR A 224 -4.32 -3.40 -11.17
N GLN A 225 -5.36 -3.48 -10.32
CA GLN A 225 -5.34 -4.26 -9.06
C GLN A 225 -5.10 -5.78 -9.25
N ILE A 226 -4.71 -6.17 -10.46
CA ILE A 226 -4.71 -7.51 -11.00
C ILE A 226 -3.30 -8.09 -11.02
N GLU A 227 -2.28 -7.24 -10.91
CA GLU A 227 -0.99 -7.65 -10.37
C GLU A 227 -1.07 -7.68 -8.84
N VAL A 228 -2.01 -8.45 -8.29
CA VAL A 228 -1.97 -8.86 -6.89
C VAL A 228 -0.64 -9.57 -6.72
N LYS A 229 0.38 -8.85 -6.21
CA LYS A 229 1.64 -9.44 -5.80
C LYS A 229 1.35 -10.32 -4.61
N ALA A 230 0.98 -11.55 -4.94
CA ALA A 230 1.24 -12.68 -4.12
C ALA A 230 2.67 -12.56 -3.56
N ARG A 231 2.85 -12.83 -2.26
CA ARG A 231 4.18 -13.11 -1.69
C ARG A 231 4.88 -14.11 -2.63
N SER A 232 6.21 -14.08 -2.74
CA SER A 232 6.99 -14.81 -3.76
C SER A 232 6.63 -16.30 -3.99
N PHE A 233 5.94 -16.94 -3.04
CA PHE A 233 5.48 -18.33 -3.06
C PHE A 233 4.01 -18.54 -3.50
N ASN A 234 3.19 -17.50 -3.57
CA ASN A 234 1.80 -17.57 -4.02
C ASN A 234 1.74 -17.22 -5.52
N HIS A 235 0.80 -17.82 -6.26
CA HIS A 235 0.53 -17.47 -7.65
C HIS A 235 -0.95 -17.18 -7.80
N ILE A 236 -1.28 -16.01 -8.32
CA ILE A 236 -2.65 -15.52 -8.48
C ILE A 236 -2.90 -15.19 -9.95
N SER A 237 -4.05 -15.58 -10.47
CA SER A 237 -4.53 -15.18 -11.80
C SER A 237 -6.01 -14.83 -11.73
N ILE A 238 -6.46 -13.85 -12.53
CA ILE A 238 -7.84 -13.35 -12.48
C ILE A 238 -8.48 -13.48 -13.86
N ASP A 239 -9.63 -14.16 -13.93
CA ASP A 239 -10.55 -14.13 -15.07
C ASP A 239 -11.55 -12.99 -14.86
N LYS A 240 -11.26 -11.81 -15.42
CA LYS A 240 -12.10 -10.60 -15.30
C LYS A 240 -13.52 -10.83 -15.79
N ASN A 241 -13.66 -11.51 -16.93
CA ASN A 241 -14.97 -11.70 -17.57
C ASN A 241 -15.91 -12.53 -16.70
N ARG A 242 -15.34 -13.42 -15.88
CA ARG A 242 -16.10 -14.25 -14.93
C ARG A 242 -16.05 -13.76 -13.48
N GLY A 243 -15.17 -12.80 -13.16
CA GLY A 243 -14.90 -12.37 -11.79
C GLY A 243 -14.33 -13.49 -10.92
N ILE A 244 -13.43 -14.32 -11.46
CA ILE A 244 -12.84 -15.46 -10.75
C ILE A 244 -11.35 -15.20 -10.49
N LEU A 245 -10.97 -15.28 -9.22
CA LEU A 245 -9.58 -15.34 -8.78
C LEU A 245 -9.17 -16.79 -8.57
N SER A 246 -8.09 -17.20 -9.23
CA SER A 246 -7.46 -18.50 -9.04
C SER A 246 -6.16 -18.32 -8.26
N LYS A 247 -5.99 -19.08 -7.18
CA LYS A 247 -4.80 -19.03 -6.32
C LYS A 247 -4.18 -20.41 -6.20
N THR A 248 -2.84 -20.47 -6.30
CA THR A 248 -2.00 -21.61 -5.94
C THR A 248 -0.83 -21.15 -5.06
N SER A 249 -0.14 -22.09 -4.40
CA SER A 249 0.96 -21.76 -3.49
C SER A 249 2.02 -22.86 -3.45
N GLU A 250 3.28 -22.47 -3.31
CA GLU A 250 4.41 -23.35 -3.01
C GLU A 250 4.44 -23.76 -1.54
N GLU A 251 3.89 -22.93 -0.64
CA GLU A 251 3.73 -23.19 0.80
C GLU A 251 2.49 -24.06 1.07
N LYS A 252 2.54 -25.29 0.59
CA LYS A 252 1.41 -26.22 0.49
C LYS A 252 0.67 -26.44 1.80
N GLU A 253 1.38 -26.66 2.91
CA GLU A 253 0.73 -26.95 4.20
C GLU A 253 -0.06 -25.74 4.72
N LYS A 254 0.53 -24.54 4.66
CA LYS A 254 -0.15 -23.30 5.04
C LYS A 254 -1.38 -23.07 4.15
N PHE A 255 -1.21 -23.23 2.84
CA PHE A 255 -2.26 -22.98 1.88
C PHE A 255 -3.42 -23.98 1.98
N LEU A 256 -3.15 -25.25 2.26
CA LEU A 256 -4.21 -26.22 2.57
C LEU A 256 -4.99 -25.83 3.83
N GLY A 257 -4.32 -25.31 4.86
CA GLY A 257 -4.97 -24.73 6.03
C GLY A 257 -5.92 -23.60 5.65
N GLU A 258 -5.49 -22.69 4.78
CA GLU A 258 -6.30 -21.59 4.26
C GLU A 258 -7.57 -22.10 3.53
N ILE A 259 -7.41 -23.06 2.62
CA ILE A 259 -8.54 -23.67 1.88
C ILE A 259 -9.51 -24.33 2.86
N LEU A 260 -9.00 -25.13 3.80
CA LEU A 260 -9.82 -25.83 4.77
C LEU A 260 -10.58 -24.87 5.70
N TRP A 261 -10.00 -23.70 6.00
CA TRP A 261 -10.69 -22.68 6.77
C TRP A 261 -11.96 -22.22 6.07
N TYR A 262 -11.87 -21.87 4.78
CA TYR A 262 -13.04 -21.46 4.01
C TYR A 262 -14.12 -22.55 3.95
N LEU A 263 -13.72 -23.80 3.78
CA LEU A 263 -14.64 -24.93 3.62
C LEU A 263 -15.32 -25.36 4.93
N LYS A 264 -14.70 -25.08 6.08
CA LYS A 264 -15.20 -25.50 7.40
C LYS A 264 -16.05 -24.45 8.11
N LEU A 265 -16.15 -23.22 7.58
CA LEU A 265 -17.03 -22.21 8.16
C LEU A 265 -18.49 -22.69 8.18
N PRO A 266 -19.21 -22.51 9.30
CA PRO A 266 -20.66 -22.66 9.34
C PRO A 266 -21.38 -21.79 8.31
N THR A 267 -22.51 -22.30 7.78
CA THR A 267 -23.23 -21.70 6.65
C THR A 267 -23.71 -20.28 6.91
N ASP A 268 -24.10 -19.95 8.13
CA ASP A 268 -24.60 -18.63 8.51
C ASP A 268 -23.49 -17.58 8.71
N ILE A 269 -22.22 -17.99 8.73
CA ILE A 269 -21.06 -17.08 8.79
C ILE A 269 -20.25 -17.02 7.48
N GLU A 270 -20.62 -17.79 6.46
CA GLU A 270 -19.93 -17.77 5.14
C GLU A 270 -19.96 -16.40 4.46
N TYR A 271 -20.84 -15.50 4.89
CA TYR A 271 -20.93 -14.14 4.35
C TYR A 271 -19.63 -13.33 4.48
N VAL A 272 -18.72 -13.72 5.39
CA VAL A 272 -17.43 -13.04 5.59
C VAL A 272 -16.36 -13.49 4.59
N ARG A 273 -16.51 -14.64 3.93
CA ARG A 273 -15.51 -15.14 2.98
C ARG A 273 -15.93 -14.88 1.53
N PRO A 274 -14.98 -14.95 0.57
CA PRO A 274 -15.32 -15.07 -0.83
C PRO A 274 -16.13 -16.33 -1.12
N ARG A 275 -16.98 -16.24 -2.15
CA ARG A 275 -17.64 -17.42 -2.68
C ARG A 275 -16.61 -18.33 -3.35
N ILE A 276 -16.60 -19.61 -3.00
CA ILE A 276 -15.70 -20.59 -3.60
C ILE A 276 -16.41 -21.28 -4.77
N PHE A 277 -15.78 -21.31 -5.94
CA PHE A 277 -16.30 -21.96 -7.15
C PHE A 277 -15.75 -23.37 -7.32
N SER A 278 -14.46 -23.56 -7.08
CA SER A 278 -13.81 -24.87 -7.09
C SER A 278 -12.51 -24.84 -6.32
N TYR A 279 -12.02 -26.00 -5.88
CA TYR A 279 -10.78 -26.13 -5.12
C TYR A 279 -10.18 -27.53 -5.27
N SER A 280 -8.93 -27.67 -4.87
CA SER A 280 -8.24 -28.95 -4.66
C SER A 280 -7.50 -28.90 -3.33
N ILE A 281 -7.69 -29.94 -2.52
CA ILE A 281 -6.91 -30.21 -1.30
C ILE A 281 -5.85 -31.30 -1.53
N ASP A 282 -5.61 -31.69 -2.79
CA ASP A 282 -4.49 -32.58 -3.13
C ASP A 282 -3.18 -31.85 -2.83
N TYR A 283 -2.36 -32.42 -1.96
CA TYR A 283 -1.05 -31.87 -1.61
C TYR A 283 -0.14 -31.67 -2.82
N ASN A 284 -0.28 -32.47 -3.88
CA ASN A 284 0.54 -32.32 -5.07
C ASN A 284 0.14 -31.09 -5.89
N ASN A 285 -1.15 -30.77 -5.94
CA ASN A 285 -1.70 -29.69 -6.74
C ASN A 285 -2.86 -28.98 -6.00
N PRO A 286 -2.57 -28.24 -4.91
CA PRO A 286 -3.59 -27.51 -4.19
C PRO A 286 -3.94 -26.23 -4.96
N TYR A 287 -5.23 -25.92 -5.07
CA TYR A 287 -5.70 -24.68 -5.67
C TYR A 287 -7.05 -24.26 -5.09
N ILE A 288 -7.38 -22.99 -5.25
CA ILE A 288 -8.72 -22.47 -4.97
C ILE A 288 -9.11 -21.43 -6.01
N ASN A 289 -10.33 -21.55 -6.52
CA ASN A 289 -10.96 -20.60 -7.42
C ASN A 289 -12.13 -19.95 -6.68
N MET A 290 -12.09 -18.64 -6.52
CA MET A 290 -13.03 -17.89 -5.71
C MET A 290 -13.49 -16.60 -6.38
N GLU A 291 -14.55 -16.00 -5.86
CA GLU A 291 -15.05 -14.72 -6.32
C GLU A 291 -14.01 -13.61 -6.10
N TYR A 292 -13.73 -12.89 -7.16
CA TYR A 292 -12.86 -11.72 -7.14
C TYR A 292 -13.67 -10.48 -6.74
N TYR A 293 -13.21 -9.77 -5.71
CA TYR A 293 -13.73 -8.46 -5.33
C TYR A 293 -12.68 -7.39 -5.61
N ALA A 294 -13.05 -6.37 -6.39
CA ALA A 294 -12.26 -5.15 -6.54
C ALA A 294 -12.48 -4.20 -5.34
N TYR A 295 -12.32 -4.74 -4.14
CA TYR A 295 -12.46 -4.02 -2.87
C TYR A 295 -11.09 -3.56 -2.38
N HIS A 296 -11.06 -2.43 -1.67
CA HIS A 296 -9.84 -1.99 -1.02
C HIS A 296 -9.59 -2.80 0.26
N THR A 297 -8.33 -3.08 0.54
CA THR A 297 -7.94 -3.57 1.87
C THR A 297 -8.04 -2.46 2.91
N LEU A 298 -8.24 -2.83 4.16
CA LEU A 298 -8.19 -1.88 5.27
C LEU A 298 -6.77 -1.32 5.45
N HIS A 299 -5.75 -2.04 4.98
CA HIS A 299 -4.36 -1.60 4.87
C HIS A 299 -4.24 -0.36 3.98
N GLU A 300 -4.75 -0.44 2.74
CA GLU A 300 -4.78 0.70 1.81
C GLU A 300 -5.53 1.89 2.41
N LEU A 301 -6.69 1.65 3.02
CA LEU A 301 -7.48 2.69 3.68
C LEU A 301 -6.75 3.30 4.89
N PHE A 302 -5.99 2.50 5.63
CA PHE A 302 -5.25 2.95 6.81
C PHE A 302 -4.01 3.78 6.46
N LEU A 303 -3.31 3.45 5.39
CA LEU A 303 -2.14 4.21 4.95
C LEU A 303 -2.55 5.43 4.13
N PHE A 304 -3.42 5.21 3.13
CA PHE A 304 -3.68 6.17 2.07
C PHE A 304 -5.10 6.76 2.12
N GLY A 305 -6.07 6.00 2.65
CA GLY A 305 -7.48 6.42 2.73
C GLY A 305 -7.74 7.62 3.66
N ASP A 306 -8.60 8.54 3.21
CA ASP A 306 -9.08 9.75 3.89
C ASP A 306 -10.48 9.57 4.48
N LEU A 307 -10.71 8.45 5.17
CA LEU A 307 -11.96 8.19 5.86
C LEU A 307 -12.10 9.09 7.10
N SER A 308 -13.31 9.62 7.30
CA SER A 308 -13.67 10.37 8.51
C SER A 308 -13.70 9.48 9.76
N GLN A 309 -13.65 10.09 10.94
CA GLN A 309 -13.76 9.37 12.22
C GLN A 309 -15.04 8.51 12.29
N LYS A 310 -16.16 9.01 11.76
CA LYS A 310 -17.42 8.26 11.72
C LYS A 310 -17.31 7.02 10.83
N GLN A 311 -16.74 7.16 9.64
CA GLN A 311 -16.54 6.03 8.72
C GLN A 311 -15.66 4.94 9.37
N TRP A 312 -14.55 5.32 9.99
CA TRP A 312 -13.72 4.38 10.75
C TRP A 312 -14.46 3.70 11.90
N ALA A 313 -15.23 4.47 12.68
CA ALA A 313 -16.03 3.90 13.76
C ALA A 313 -17.07 2.88 13.24
N ASP A 314 -17.69 3.14 12.10
CA ASP A 314 -18.65 2.22 11.49
C ASP A 314 -17.95 0.97 10.92
N THR A 315 -16.75 1.12 10.32
CA THR A 315 -15.92 -0.02 9.91
C THR A 315 -15.51 -0.89 11.10
N PHE A 316 -15.07 -0.30 12.21
CA PHE A 316 -14.70 -1.05 13.43
C PHE A 316 -15.89 -1.79 14.04
N LYS A 317 -17.10 -1.21 14.02
CA LYS A 317 -18.31 -1.92 14.48
C LYS A 317 -18.60 -3.16 13.65
N ARG A 318 -18.35 -3.12 12.33
CA ARG A 318 -18.54 -4.29 11.45
C ARG A 318 -17.51 -5.38 11.72
N ILE A 319 -16.25 -5.01 11.94
CA ILE A 319 -15.21 -5.96 12.34
C ILE A 319 -15.56 -6.59 13.70
N LYS A 320 -15.97 -5.77 14.68
CA LYS A 320 -16.45 -6.23 15.99
C LYS A 320 -17.62 -7.20 15.85
N PHE A 321 -18.58 -6.90 14.98
CA PHE A 321 -19.71 -7.79 14.70
C PHE A 321 -19.23 -9.16 14.20
N ILE A 322 -18.31 -9.21 13.23
CA ILE A 322 -17.75 -10.48 12.71
C ILE A 322 -17.07 -11.29 13.81
N ILE A 323 -16.20 -10.66 14.62
CA ILE A 323 -15.49 -11.33 15.72
C ILE A 323 -16.48 -11.89 16.76
N ASN A 324 -17.52 -11.12 17.08
CA ASN A 324 -18.54 -11.56 18.04
C ASN A 324 -19.44 -12.65 17.45
N ASP A 325 -19.64 -12.65 16.13
CA ASP A 325 -20.40 -13.70 15.43
C ASP A 325 -19.64 -15.03 15.41
N PHE A 326 -18.32 -14.98 15.22
CA PHE A 326 -17.43 -16.14 15.35
C PHE A 326 -17.44 -16.74 16.76
N GLU A 327 -17.63 -15.91 17.80
CA GLU A 327 -17.68 -16.37 19.19
C GLU A 327 -18.84 -17.34 19.47
N ARG A 328 -19.91 -17.34 18.66
CA ARG A 328 -21.02 -18.28 18.80
C ARG A 328 -20.58 -19.75 18.67
N TYR A 329 -19.48 -20.00 17.99
CA TYR A 329 -18.94 -21.33 17.73
C TYR A 329 -17.74 -21.61 18.62
N LYS A 330 -17.92 -22.45 19.64
CA LYS A 330 -16.90 -22.73 20.66
C LYS A 330 -16.46 -24.20 20.68
N VAL A 331 -15.20 -24.42 20.99
CA VAL A 331 -14.63 -25.74 21.33
C VAL A 331 -13.89 -25.66 22.66
N SER A 332 -13.96 -26.73 23.44
CA SER A 332 -13.33 -26.83 24.76
C SER A 332 -12.83 -28.27 24.95
N ASP A 333 -11.52 -28.43 25.06
CA ASP A 333 -10.87 -29.70 25.43
C ASP A 333 -9.51 -29.44 26.09
N ASP A 334 -8.90 -30.51 26.62
CA ASP A 334 -7.68 -30.43 27.42
C ASP A 334 -6.43 -29.97 26.63
N GLY A 335 -6.45 -29.99 25.30
CA GLY A 335 -5.32 -29.56 24.47
C GLY A 335 -5.27 -28.07 24.15
N ILE A 336 -6.16 -27.25 24.72
CA ILE A 336 -6.15 -25.79 24.51
C ILE A 336 -4.84 -25.17 24.99
N ASN A 337 -4.38 -25.53 26.18
CA ASN A 337 -3.14 -24.97 26.74
C ASN A 337 -1.91 -25.42 25.94
N ASP A 338 -1.90 -26.65 25.43
CA ASP A 338 -0.83 -27.13 24.54
C ASP A 338 -0.77 -26.30 23.25
N ALA A 339 -1.91 -25.98 22.66
CA ALA A 339 -1.98 -25.14 21.45
C ALA A 339 -1.54 -23.69 21.71
N ILE A 340 -1.85 -23.14 22.90
CA ILE A 340 -1.38 -21.81 23.33
C ILE A 340 0.15 -21.81 23.46
N VAL A 341 0.71 -22.79 24.16
CA VAL A 341 2.16 -22.96 24.33
C VAL A 341 2.86 -23.15 22.98
N GLU A 342 2.30 -23.97 22.10
CA GLU A 342 2.83 -24.18 20.75
C GLU A 342 2.87 -22.86 19.96
N MET A 343 1.74 -22.13 19.94
CA MET A 343 1.56 -20.95 19.11
C MET A 343 2.34 -19.73 19.62
N TYR A 344 2.41 -19.52 20.93
CA TYR A 344 3.00 -18.33 21.53
C TYR A 344 4.43 -18.54 22.00
N LEU A 345 4.73 -19.67 22.65
CA LEU A 345 6.05 -19.93 23.21
C LEU A 345 6.95 -20.66 22.21
N ASN A 346 6.61 -21.91 21.87
CA ASN A 346 7.50 -22.78 21.09
C ASN A 346 7.84 -22.16 19.73
N LYS A 347 6.83 -21.61 19.06
CA LYS A 347 7.01 -20.92 17.78
C LYS A 347 7.91 -19.69 17.90
N THR A 348 7.73 -18.86 18.93
CA THR A 348 8.53 -17.65 19.12
C THR A 348 9.98 -18.00 19.42
N MET A 349 10.20 -18.91 20.37
CA MET A 349 11.54 -19.38 20.74
C MET A 349 12.27 -20.02 19.54
N ALA A 350 11.61 -20.92 18.80
CA ALA A 350 12.21 -21.56 17.63
C ALA A 350 12.62 -20.56 16.55
N ARG A 351 11.91 -19.43 16.43
CA ARG A 351 12.23 -18.37 15.47
C ARG A 351 13.34 -17.44 15.96
N LEU A 352 13.35 -17.09 17.24
CA LEU A 352 14.43 -16.32 17.84
C LEU A 352 15.75 -17.10 17.85
N GLU A 353 15.72 -18.41 18.11
CA GLU A 353 16.93 -19.24 18.02
C GLU A 353 17.51 -19.26 16.60
N LYS A 354 16.66 -19.40 15.56
CA LYS A 354 17.12 -19.27 14.16
C LYS A 354 17.70 -17.89 13.87
N MET A 355 17.12 -16.85 14.45
CA MET A 355 17.61 -15.48 14.29
C MET A 355 18.97 -15.27 14.97
N LYS A 356 19.24 -15.95 16.10
CA LYS A 356 20.51 -15.90 16.83
C LYS A 356 21.69 -16.40 16.00
N GLU A 357 21.44 -17.33 15.06
CA GLU A 357 22.45 -17.82 14.12
C GLU A 357 22.86 -16.75 13.07
N ASN A 358 22.03 -15.71 12.88
CA ASN A 358 22.35 -14.62 11.98
C ASN A 358 23.35 -13.65 12.63
N SER A 359 24.56 -13.59 12.08
CA SER A 359 25.64 -12.71 12.54
C SER A 359 25.24 -11.25 12.73
N LYS A 360 24.28 -10.74 11.95
CA LYS A 360 23.80 -9.34 12.05
C LYS A 360 23.01 -9.06 13.32
N PHE A 361 22.41 -10.09 13.92
CA PHE A 361 21.59 -9.94 15.13
C PHE A 361 22.27 -10.41 16.39
N LYS A 362 23.45 -11.02 16.29
CA LYS A 362 24.17 -11.62 17.42
C LYS A 362 24.37 -10.62 18.56
N ASP A 363 24.75 -9.39 18.26
CA ASP A 363 25.00 -8.37 19.28
C ASP A 363 23.74 -8.01 20.08
N PHE A 364 22.54 -8.12 19.49
CA PHE A 364 21.26 -7.92 20.19
C PHE A 364 20.92 -9.08 21.14
N PHE A 365 21.47 -10.27 20.92
CA PHE A 365 21.34 -11.40 21.84
C PHE A 365 22.33 -11.32 23.00
N ASP A 366 23.51 -10.74 22.77
CA ASP A 366 24.61 -10.75 23.74
C ASP A 366 24.65 -9.47 24.59
N ASN A 367 24.15 -8.35 24.07
CA ASN A 367 24.21 -7.04 24.71
C ASN A 367 22.83 -6.42 24.93
N SER A 368 22.79 -5.41 25.79
CA SER A 368 21.60 -4.59 26.04
C SER A 368 21.22 -3.79 24.80
N ILE A 369 19.91 -3.60 24.60
CA ILE A 369 19.35 -3.01 23.39
C ILE A 369 18.79 -1.65 23.75
N ILE A 370 19.24 -0.60 23.07
CA ILE A 370 18.75 0.75 23.32
C ILE A 370 17.76 1.09 22.22
N VAL A 371 16.51 1.37 22.56
CA VAL A 371 15.49 1.82 21.60
C VAL A 371 15.01 3.20 22.02
N ASN A 372 15.14 4.18 21.13
CA ASN A 372 14.68 5.56 21.38
C ASN A 372 15.19 6.15 22.72
N GLY A 373 16.40 5.77 23.13
CA GLY A 373 17.05 6.21 24.37
C GLY A 373 16.69 5.41 25.62
N ILE A 374 15.84 4.38 25.53
CA ILE A 374 15.49 3.47 26.62
C ILE A 374 16.34 2.20 26.49
N GLU A 375 17.05 1.83 27.55
CA GLU A 375 17.86 0.61 27.60
C GLU A 375 17.02 -0.60 28.06
N TYR A 376 16.99 -1.62 27.23
CA TYR A 376 16.31 -2.89 27.44
C TYR A 376 17.30 -4.05 27.60
N LYS A 377 16.81 -5.12 28.23
CA LYS A 377 17.46 -6.43 28.27
C LYS A 377 17.83 -6.94 26.87
N SER A 378 18.88 -7.75 26.81
CA SER A 378 19.27 -8.47 25.59
C SER A 378 18.20 -9.49 25.18
N LEU A 379 18.18 -9.90 23.91
CA LEU A 379 17.25 -10.94 23.46
C LEU A 379 17.44 -12.27 24.20
N SER A 380 18.65 -12.60 24.64
CA SER A 380 18.88 -13.81 25.46
C SER A 380 18.17 -13.71 26.81
N GLU A 381 18.28 -12.56 27.49
CA GLU A 381 17.56 -12.30 28.75
C GLU A 381 16.04 -12.26 28.54
N ILE A 382 15.55 -11.74 27.40
CA ILE A 382 14.12 -11.79 27.04
C ILE A 382 13.67 -13.24 26.85
N CYS A 383 14.43 -14.06 26.14
CA CYS A 383 14.15 -15.48 25.94
C CYS A 383 14.03 -16.25 27.27
N GLU A 384 14.75 -15.87 28.32
CA GLU A 384 14.67 -16.49 29.65
C GLU A 384 13.36 -16.16 30.40
N ILE A 385 12.81 -14.96 30.21
CA ILE A 385 11.59 -14.52 30.92
C ILE A 385 10.29 -14.92 30.20
N LEU A 386 10.33 -15.05 28.87
CA LEU A 386 9.16 -15.35 28.04
C LEU A 386 8.38 -16.61 28.44
N PRO A 387 9.01 -17.77 28.77
CA PRO A 387 8.28 -18.98 29.13
C PRO A 387 7.34 -18.77 30.32
N LYS A 388 7.83 -18.11 31.37
CA LYS A 388 7.05 -17.91 32.59
C LYS A 388 5.86 -16.99 32.33
N ILE A 389 6.09 -15.83 31.72
CA ILE A 389 5.00 -14.86 31.48
C ILE A 389 3.94 -15.41 30.53
N ILE A 390 4.33 -16.15 29.48
CA ILE A 390 3.37 -16.74 28.54
C ILE A 390 2.47 -17.75 29.28
N ILE A 391 3.05 -18.60 30.13
CA ILE A 391 2.28 -19.58 30.89
C ILE A 391 1.36 -18.89 31.89
N ASP A 392 1.88 -17.94 32.67
CA ASP A 392 1.13 -17.28 33.74
C ASP A 392 -0.01 -16.40 33.19
N GLU A 393 0.20 -15.71 32.06
CA GLU A 393 -0.75 -14.72 31.53
C GLU A 393 -1.68 -15.27 30.44
N LEU A 394 -1.27 -16.29 29.68
CA LEU A 394 -2.01 -16.73 28.48
C LEU A 394 -2.66 -18.11 28.60
N CYS A 395 -2.25 -18.98 29.54
CA CYS A 395 -2.81 -20.34 29.72
C CYS A 395 -4.07 -20.37 30.62
N ASP A 396 -4.85 -19.29 30.64
CA ASP A 396 -6.10 -19.14 31.40
C ASP A 396 -7.36 -19.37 30.54
N VAL A 397 -7.19 -19.61 29.24
CA VAL A 397 -8.29 -19.82 28.28
C VAL A 397 -8.95 -21.19 28.48
N ARG A 398 -10.28 -21.19 28.54
CA ARG A 398 -11.08 -22.42 28.72
C ARG A 398 -11.71 -22.94 27.44
N SER A 399 -11.91 -22.06 26.46
CA SER A 399 -12.54 -22.42 25.19
C SER A 399 -11.96 -21.57 24.07
N PHE A 400 -11.80 -22.18 22.92
CA PHE A 400 -11.54 -21.48 21.67
C PHE A 400 -12.82 -21.18 20.93
N ASN A 401 -12.76 -20.19 20.04
CA ASN A 401 -13.82 -19.88 19.09
C ASN A 401 -13.27 -19.81 17.66
N ILE A 402 -14.13 -19.65 16.67
CA ILE A 402 -13.67 -19.43 15.30
C ILE A 402 -12.78 -18.18 15.26
N ILE A 403 -11.61 -18.30 14.64
CA ILE A 403 -10.71 -17.17 14.39
C ILE A 403 -10.27 -17.19 12.93
N HIS A 404 -9.93 -16.02 12.39
CA HIS A 404 -9.24 -15.94 11.11
C HIS A 404 -7.77 -16.39 11.25
N GLY A 405 -7.13 -16.05 12.37
CA GLY A 405 -5.75 -16.36 12.71
C GLY A 405 -4.72 -15.48 12.00
N ASP A 406 -5.16 -14.53 11.19
CA ASP A 406 -4.30 -13.50 10.58
C ASP A 406 -5.10 -12.25 10.20
N LEU A 407 -6.03 -11.79 11.04
CA LEU A 407 -6.90 -10.64 10.74
C LEU A 407 -6.18 -9.29 10.92
N CYS A 408 -5.04 -9.13 10.25
CA CYS A 408 -4.42 -7.82 10.07
C CYS A 408 -5.16 -7.05 8.96
N PHE A 409 -4.92 -5.75 8.87
CA PHE A 409 -5.64 -4.88 7.94
C PHE A 409 -5.48 -5.25 6.46
N ALA A 410 -4.36 -5.87 6.08
CA ALA A 410 -4.14 -6.36 4.72
C ALA A 410 -5.08 -7.51 4.32
N ASN A 411 -5.63 -8.22 5.30
CA ASN A 411 -6.50 -9.39 5.11
C ASN A 411 -7.99 -9.06 5.28
N ILE A 412 -8.33 -7.78 5.45
CA ILE A 412 -9.70 -7.28 5.59
C ILE A 412 -9.99 -6.41 4.37
N MET A 413 -10.85 -6.87 3.47
CA MET A 413 -11.33 -6.11 2.33
C MET A 413 -12.69 -5.50 2.64
N ILE A 414 -12.95 -4.29 2.16
CA ILE A 414 -14.22 -3.59 2.36
C ILE A 414 -14.72 -2.94 1.06
N ASP A 415 -16.03 -3.04 0.82
CA ASP A 415 -16.65 -2.43 -0.35
C ASP A 415 -16.62 -0.89 -0.30
N SER A 416 -16.87 -0.25 -1.43
CA SER A 416 -16.85 1.22 -1.56
C SER A 416 -17.85 1.93 -0.65
N ASN A 417 -18.96 1.28 -0.27
CA ASN A 417 -19.95 1.84 0.66
C ASN A 417 -19.63 1.55 2.13
N LEU A 418 -18.47 0.96 2.45
CA LEU A 418 -18.05 0.60 3.80
C LEU A 418 -19.08 -0.26 4.55
N THR A 419 -19.74 -1.15 3.83
CA THR A 419 -20.87 -1.96 4.29
C THR A 419 -20.54 -3.43 4.42
N PHE A 420 -19.88 -4.01 3.43
CA PHE A 420 -19.56 -5.43 3.39
C PHE A 420 -18.07 -5.62 3.60
N ILE A 421 -17.73 -6.45 4.59
CA ILE A 421 -16.36 -6.88 4.83
C ILE A 421 -16.19 -8.30 4.31
N LYS A 422 -15.09 -8.53 3.60
CA LYS A 422 -14.61 -9.85 3.21
C LYS A 422 -13.23 -10.08 3.82
N VAL A 423 -13.04 -11.22 4.45
CA VAL A 423 -11.73 -11.62 5.00
C VAL A 423 -11.09 -12.66 4.11
N ILE A 424 -9.80 -12.50 3.87
CA ILE A 424 -8.98 -13.31 2.98
C ILE A 424 -7.68 -13.74 3.66
N ASP A 425 -7.02 -14.75 3.11
CA ASP A 425 -5.76 -15.28 3.61
C ASP A 425 -5.80 -15.70 5.12
N PRO A 426 -6.80 -16.49 5.55
CA PRO A 426 -6.82 -17.04 6.91
C PRO A 426 -5.62 -17.94 7.17
N ARG A 427 -5.22 -18.01 8.45
CA ARG A 427 -4.12 -18.88 8.85
C ARG A 427 -4.47 -20.37 8.72
N GLY A 428 -5.73 -20.69 9.01
CA GLY A 428 -6.28 -22.05 8.91
C GLY A 428 -5.80 -23.07 9.93
N LYS A 429 -4.97 -22.65 10.91
CA LYS A 429 -4.61 -23.47 12.08
C LYS A 429 -4.13 -22.66 13.28
N PHE A 430 -4.47 -23.15 14.47
CA PHE A 430 -3.98 -22.70 15.77
C PHE A 430 -3.55 -23.93 16.60
N GLY A 431 -2.28 -24.30 16.51
CA GLY A 431 -1.80 -25.61 16.98
C GLY A 431 -2.52 -26.76 16.26
N LYS A 432 -3.08 -27.71 17.03
CA LYS A 432 -3.90 -28.80 16.50
C LYS A 432 -5.30 -28.39 16.02
N TYR A 433 -5.74 -27.18 16.34
CA TYR A 433 -7.09 -26.70 16.00
C TYR A 433 -7.10 -26.07 14.60
N ASP A 434 -8.17 -26.27 13.86
CA ASP A 434 -8.32 -25.82 12.48
C ASP A 434 -8.80 -24.37 12.40
N ILE A 435 -10.12 -24.14 12.40
CA ILE A 435 -10.73 -22.80 12.36
C ILE A 435 -10.84 -22.19 13.74
N TYR A 436 -10.62 -22.98 14.80
CA TYR A 436 -10.75 -22.54 16.18
C TYR A 436 -9.41 -22.07 16.76
N GLY A 437 -9.43 -21.05 17.62
CA GLY A 437 -8.27 -20.62 18.37
C GLY A 437 -8.58 -19.57 19.43
N ASP A 438 -7.53 -18.95 19.96
CA ASP A 438 -7.63 -17.93 21.00
C ASP A 438 -8.16 -16.61 20.42
N ARG A 439 -9.31 -16.13 20.92
CA ARG A 439 -9.91 -14.85 20.53
C ARG A 439 -8.95 -13.67 20.70
N ARG A 440 -8.10 -13.68 21.73
CA ARG A 440 -7.16 -12.58 22.00
C ARG A 440 -6.15 -12.44 20.87
N TYR A 441 -5.87 -13.53 20.14
CA TYR A 441 -5.00 -13.52 18.97
C TYR A 441 -5.59 -12.71 17.81
N GLU A 442 -6.91 -12.71 17.63
CA GLU A 442 -7.59 -11.88 16.63
C GLU A 442 -7.45 -10.39 16.93
N LEU A 443 -7.69 -10.01 18.18
CA LEU A 443 -7.51 -8.63 18.62
C LEU A 443 -6.04 -8.22 18.51
N ALA A 444 -5.11 -9.10 18.89
CA ALA A 444 -3.67 -8.83 18.76
C ALA A 444 -3.26 -8.61 17.29
N LYS A 445 -3.93 -9.26 16.31
CA LYS A 445 -3.70 -9.03 14.88
C LYS A 445 -4.25 -7.70 14.38
N LEU A 446 -5.33 -7.19 14.95
CA LEU A 446 -5.81 -5.83 14.69
C LEU A 446 -4.89 -4.78 15.34
N PHE A 447 -4.45 -5.01 16.58
CA PHE A 447 -3.46 -4.18 17.27
C PHE A 447 -2.12 -4.14 16.51
N HIS A 448 -1.70 -5.27 15.96
CA HIS A 448 -0.49 -5.37 15.15
C HIS A 448 -0.48 -4.35 13.99
N SER A 449 -1.62 -4.14 13.34
CA SER A 449 -1.79 -3.08 12.35
C SER A 449 -1.91 -1.68 12.98
N LEU A 450 -2.82 -1.49 13.94
CA LEU A 450 -3.19 -0.16 14.45
C LEU A 450 -2.22 0.44 15.46
N ASP A 451 -1.86 -0.32 16.49
CA ASP A 451 -0.96 0.10 17.57
C ASP A 451 0.50 -0.13 17.17
N GLY A 452 0.81 -1.34 16.70
CA GLY A 452 2.17 -1.72 16.29
C GLY A 452 2.63 -1.13 14.96
N LYS A 453 1.74 -0.45 14.22
CA LYS A 453 2.03 0.20 12.93
C LYS A 453 2.68 -0.72 11.90
N TYR A 454 2.40 -2.03 11.95
CA TYR A 454 3.01 -2.99 11.03
C TYR A 454 2.84 -2.59 9.57
N ASP A 455 1.66 -2.12 9.21
CA ASP A 455 1.30 -1.63 7.88
C ASP A 455 2.23 -0.51 7.39
N TYR A 456 2.68 0.39 8.28
CA TYR A 456 3.66 1.42 7.94
C TYR A 456 5.07 0.84 7.78
N ILE A 457 5.45 -0.13 8.63
CA ILE A 457 6.77 -0.77 8.58
C ILE A 457 6.97 -1.48 7.24
N ILE A 458 6.01 -2.31 6.82
CA ILE A 458 6.11 -3.07 5.55
C ILE A 458 6.03 -2.17 4.30
N LYS A 459 5.69 -0.89 4.46
CA LYS A 459 5.68 0.13 3.41
C LYS A 459 6.79 1.16 3.52
N ASP A 460 7.80 0.90 4.34
CA ASP A 460 8.95 1.79 4.55
C ASP A 460 8.54 3.22 4.98
N LEU A 461 7.35 3.37 5.58
CA LEU A 461 6.83 4.64 6.09
C LEU A 461 7.32 4.90 7.52
N PHE A 462 8.61 4.71 7.75
CA PHE A 462 9.27 4.92 9.03
C PHE A 462 10.71 5.41 8.83
N TYR A 463 11.26 6.02 9.87
CA TYR A 463 12.67 6.35 9.96
C TYR A 463 13.39 5.35 10.86
N LEU A 464 14.63 5.03 10.50
CA LEU A 464 15.49 4.14 11.27
C LEU A 464 16.95 4.59 11.16
N GLU A 465 17.58 4.79 12.31
CA GLU A 465 19.02 4.96 12.47
C GLU A 465 19.51 3.90 13.46
N VAL A 466 20.51 3.11 13.07
CA VAL A 466 21.08 2.04 13.91
C VAL A 466 22.57 2.23 14.05
N ASN A 467 23.04 2.15 15.30
CA ASN A 467 24.46 2.12 15.66
C ASN A 467 24.68 1.03 16.70
N ASP A 468 25.32 -0.07 16.32
CA ASP A 468 25.42 -1.31 17.11
C ASP A 468 24.02 -1.77 17.58
N THR A 469 23.80 -1.89 18.90
CA THR A 469 22.50 -2.24 19.50
C THR A 469 21.60 -1.04 19.83
N ASN A 470 21.98 0.17 19.39
CA ASN A 470 21.19 1.38 19.55
C ASN A 470 20.33 1.62 18.30
N ILE A 471 19.02 1.55 18.48
CA ILE A 471 18.01 1.77 17.46
C ILE A 471 17.26 3.07 17.78
N LYS A 472 17.31 4.03 16.87
CA LYS A 472 16.37 5.15 16.84
C LYS A 472 15.36 4.91 15.74
N TYR A 473 14.10 4.98 16.10
CA TYR A 473 13.01 4.60 15.21
C TYR A 473 11.78 5.47 15.48
N TYR A 474 11.12 5.91 14.42
CA TYR A 474 9.77 6.47 14.52
C TYR A 474 8.98 6.20 13.24
N VAL A 475 7.69 5.99 13.40
CA VAL A 475 6.77 5.82 12.27
C VAL A 475 6.33 7.18 11.76
N ASN A 476 6.36 7.36 10.45
CA ASN A 476 5.81 8.55 9.79
C ASN A 476 4.30 8.41 9.67
N GLU A 477 3.60 8.50 10.79
CA GLU A 477 2.16 8.37 10.80
C GLU A 477 1.49 9.52 10.05
N ARG A 478 0.44 9.17 9.32
CA ARG A 478 -0.44 10.17 8.73
C ARG A 478 -1.10 11.00 9.83
N LYS A 479 -0.98 12.32 9.71
CA LYS A 479 -1.73 13.25 10.54
C LYS A 479 -3.23 13.16 10.23
N ARG A 480 -4.01 12.93 11.28
CA ARG A 480 -5.48 12.94 11.29
C ARG A 480 -5.95 13.93 12.33
N ASP A 481 -7.15 14.47 12.13
CA ASP A 481 -7.79 15.37 13.11
C ASP A 481 -8.40 14.60 14.31
N PHE A 482 -8.19 13.28 14.37
CA PHE A 482 -8.67 12.40 15.43
C PHE A 482 -7.69 11.23 15.65
N ASP A 483 -7.72 10.64 16.83
CA ASP A 483 -6.98 9.42 17.14
C ASP A 483 -7.76 8.18 16.70
N LEU A 484 -7.19 7.46 15.73
CA LEU A 484 -7.80 6.24 15.18
C LEU A 484 -7.69 5.06 16.16
N TYR A 485 -6.57 4.95 16.88
CA TYR A 485 -6.37 3.90 17.88
C TYR A 485 -7.35 4.07 19.03
N GLU A 486 -7.53 5.29 19.53
CA GLU A 486 -8.55 5.58 20.56
C GLU A 486 -9.96 5.23 20.06
N SER A 487 -10.28 5.57 18.80
CA SER A 487 -11.56 5.24 18.19
C SER A 487 -11.80 3.72 18.11
N PHE A 488 -10.75 2.94 17.83
CA PHE A 488 -10.76 1.49 17.85
C PHE A 488 -10.96 0.93 19.27
N VAL A 489 -10.14 1.34 20.23
CA VAL A 489 -10.22 0.90 21.64
C VAL A 489 -11.60 1.19 22.23
N ARG A 490 -12.18 2.36 21.91
CA ARG A 490 -13.54 2.71 22.33
C ARG A 490 -14.59 1.77 21.74
N CYS A 491 -14.44 1.36 20.48
CA CYS A 491 -15.37 0.44 19.82
C CYS A 491 -15.29 -0.98 20.42
N PHE A 492 -14.08 -1.44 20.73
CA PHE A 492 -13.78 -2.76 21.27
C PHE A 492 -13.63 -2.77 22.80
N LYS A 493 -14.23 -1.79 23.50
CA LYS A 493 -14.00 -1.59 24.94
C LYS A 493 -14.30 -2.84 25.78
N GLU A 494 -15.35 -3.57 25.45
CA GLU A 494 -15.78 -4.78 26.16
C GLU A 494 -14.85 -5.95 25.88
N GLU A 495 -14.37 -6.07 24.65
CA GLU A 495 -13.47 -7.15 24.21
C GLU A 495 -12.02 -6.94 24.65
N ILE A 496 -11.58 -5.68 24.76
CA ILE A 496 -10.24 -5.31 25.19
C ILE A 496 -10.17 -5.25 26.72
N GLY A 497 -11.12 -4.54 27.35
CA GLY A 497 -11.32 -4.45 28.80
C GLY A 497 -10.09 -4.72 29.67
N GLU A 498 -10.19 -5.74 30.51
CA GLU A 498 -9.13 -6.19 31.41
C GLU A 498 -8.06 -7.06 30.71
N GLU A 499 -8.32 -7.47 29.46
CA GLU A 499 -7.44 -8.35 28.67
C GLU A 499 -6.35 -7.58 27.90
N ILE A 500 -6.32 -6.25 27.96
CA ILE A 500 -5.38 -5.39 27.21
C ILE A 500 -3.92 -5.86 27.31
N LYS A 501 -3.44 -6.16 28.51
CA LYS A 501 -2.05 -6.62 28.72
C LYS A 501 -1.75 -7.96 28.05
N LYS A 502 -2.73 -8.86 28.02
CA LYS A 502 -2.59 -10.17 27.36
C LYS A 502 -2.61 -10.01 25.84
N ILE A 503 -3.44 -9.11 25.31
CA ILE A 503 -3.48 -8.76 23.89
C ILE A 503 -2.15 -8.12 23.46
N GLU A 504 -1.63 -7.16 24.23
CA GLU A 504 -0.32 -6.53 23.99
C GLU A 504 0.83 -7.54 24.10
N LEU A 505 0.75 -8.50 25.04
CA LEU A 505 1.73 -9.58 25.13
C LEU A 505 1.74 -10.41 23.84
N ILE A 506 0.58 -10.87 23.38
CA ILE A 506 0.46 -11.62 22.12
C ILE A 506 0.95 -10.78 20.93
N GLN A 507 0.64 -9.48 20.89
CA GLN A 507 1.12 -8.56 19.86
C GLN A 507 2.65 -8.44 19.86
N SER A 508 3.28 -8.33 21.03
CA SER A 508 4.74 -8.29 21.13
C SER A 508 5.37 -9.60 20.60
N LEU A 509 4.78 -10.76 20.93
CA LEU A 509 5.22 -12.06 20.43
C LEU A 509 5.03 -12.19 18.91
N LEU A 510 3.98 -11.59 18.35
CA LEU A 510 3.82 -11.50 16.91
C LEU A 510 5.02 -10.78 16.28
N PHE A 511 5.40 -9.59 16.78
CA PHE A 511 6.56 -8.85 16.29
C PHE A 511 7.88 -9.61 16.47
N LEU A 512 8.18 -10.10 17.66
CA LEU A 512 9.43 -10.82 17.94
C LEU A 512 9.55 -12.09 17.08
N SER A 513 8.44 -12.81 16.90
CA SER A 513 8.44 -14.05 16.11
C SER A 513 8.43 -13.82 14.60
N MET A 514 8.18 -12.62 14.08
CA MET A 514 8.18 -12.40 12.62
C MET A 514 9.50 -11.89 12.07
N ILE A 515 10.39 -11.37 12.91
CA ILE A 515 11.70 -10.83 12.49
C ILE A 515 12.43 -11.76 11.50
N PRO A 516 12.61 -13.07 11.74
CA PRO A 516 13.35 -13.93 10.81
C PRO A 516 12.60 -14.23 9.51
N LEU A 517 11.33 -13.84 9.37
CA LEU A 517 10.55 -14.01 8.14
C LEU A 517 10.71 -12.84 7.16
N HIS A 518 11.19 -11.68 7.63
CA HIS A 518 11.35 -10.46 6.84
C HIS A 518 12.78 -10.32 6.27
N THR A 519 13.29 -11.39 5.67
CA THR A 519 14.68 -11.44 5.15
C THR A 519 14.92 -10.49 3.96
N GLU A 520 13.86 -9.99 3.34
CA GLU A 520 13.90 -8.99 2.27
C GLU A 520 14.40 -7.62 2.73
N SER A 521 14.28 -7.30 4.02
CA SER A 521 14.63 -5.97 4.55
C SER A 521 15.11 -6.04 6.00
N GLU A 522 16.41 -5.88 6.19
CA GLU A 522 17.02 -5.74 7.53
C GLU A 522 16.44 -4.54 8.31
N LYS A 523 16.05 -3.47 7.60
CA LYS A 523 15.38 -2.33 8.22
C LYS A 523 14.03 -2.71 8.81
N HIS A 524 13.23 -3.53 8.11
CA HIS A 524 11.96 -4.03 8.63
C HIS A 524 12.19 -4.90 9.87
N GLN A 525 13.20 -5.78 9.81
CA GLN A 525 13.57 -6.64 10.94
C GLN A 525 13.91 -5.83 12.21
N LEU A 526 14.71 -4.78 12.06
CA LEU A 526 15.12 -3.90 13.18
C LEU A 526 13.96 -3.03 13.70
N ALA A 527 13.10 -2.51 12.82
CA ALA A 527 11.89 -1.79 13.22
C ALA A 527 10.88 -2.69 13.96
N MET A 528 10.75 -3.95 13.54
CA MET A 528 9.92 -4.95 14.21
C MET A 528 10.50 -5.35 15.58
N LEU A 529 11.83 -5.46 15.69
CA LEU A 529 12.51 -5.68 16.97
C LEU A 529 12.24 -4.54 17.95
N ALA A 530 12.47 -3.29 17.53
CA ALA A 530 12.22 -2.11 18.34
C ALA A 530 10.76 -2.04 18.82
N THR A 531 9.81 -2.17 17.88
CA THR A 531 8.37 -2.18 18.17
C THR A 531 7.98 -3.31 19.13
N GLY A 532 8.50 -4.52 18.90
CA GLY A 532 8.23 -5.68 19.76
C GLY A 532 8.70 -5.50 21.20
N LEU A 533 9.89 -4.91 21.40
CA LEU A 533 10.43 -4.61 22.74
C LEU A 533 9.65 -3.49 23.43
N GLU A 534 9.31 -2.41 22.71
CA GLU A 534 8.50 -1.31 23.27
C GLU A 534 7.14 -1.81 23.76
N ILE A 535 6.46 -2.67 22.99
CA ILE A 535 5.17 -3.25 23.38
C ILE A 535 5.34 -4.23 24.55
N LEU A 536 6.35 -5.11 24.50
CA LEU A 536 6.62 -6.04 25.60
C LEU A 536 6.86 -5.30 26.93
N ASN A 537 7.54 -4.16 26.87
CA ASN A 537 7.81 -3.31 28.02
C ASN A 537 6.55 -2.69 28.65
N ARG A 538 5.45 -2.54 27.89
CA ARG A 538 4.15 -2.07 28.43
C ARG A 538 3.50 -3.13 29.33
N VAL A 539 3.80 -4.40 29.06
CA VAL A 539 3.24 -5.55 29.80
C VAL A 539 4.09 -5.89 31.02
N ILE A 540 5.41 -5.96 30.84
CA ILE A 540 6.39 -6.28 31.89
C ILE A 540 7.62 -5.39 31.81
N ASP A 541 8.21 -5.02 32.95
CA ASP A 541 9.42 -4.19 32.96
C ASP A 541 10.63 -4.99 32.48
N ILE A 542 11.07 -4.69 31.26
CA ILE A 542 12.24 -5.31 30.63
C ILE A 542 13.42 -4.32 30.53
N ARG A 543 13.32 -3.16 31.17
CA ARG A 543 14.40 -2.18 31.22
C ARG A 543 15.57 -2.69 32.07
N LYS A 544 16.74 -2.09 31.83
CA LYS A 544 17.95 -2.33 32.63
C LYS A 544 18.28 -1.16 33.55
#